data_AF-A0A9D6XYQ2-F1
#
_entry.id   AF-A0A9D6XYQ2-F1
#
_cell.length_a   1.000
_cell.length_b   1.000
_cell.length_c   1.000
_cell.angle_alpha   90.00
_cell.angle_beta   90.00
_cell.angle_gamma   90.00
#
_symmetry.space_group_name_H-M   'P 1'
#
loop_
_entity.id
_entity.type
_entity.pdbx_description
1 polymer ?
#
loop_
_entity_poly.entity_id
_entity_poly.type
_entity_poly.pdbx_seq_one_letter_code
_entity_poly.pdbx_strand_id
1 'polypeptide(L)'
;MESKSTQSLPGLNISYGCPVCHGEIKKSSDNWHCSACGKQFPVRRGVPILDISNEQLHSDQPDGQPSGATPLFAQSAPSGSTTIDDEEKFLKQVEEKGWRAALQAQLGKDSPGMLRSMAPNRLSWKYLVDMNKSWTIMDIGAGTGGIACQLARECSVVALDKE
;
A
#
# COMPACT_ATOMS: atom_id res chain seq x y z
N MET A 1 28.67 -1.15 -24.68
CA MET A 1 27.83 -2.08 -23.91
C MET A 1 28.03 -1.74 -22.44
N GLU A 2 27.18 -0.88 -21.89
CA GLU A 2 27.26 -0.49 -20.48
C GLU A 2 26.43 -1.48 -19.65
N SER A 3 27.10 -2.18 -18.73
CA SER A 3 26.47 -3.06 -17.76
C SER A 3 25.73 -2.23 -16.72
N LYS A 4 24.40 -2.34 -16.66
CA LYS A 4 23.61 -1.74 -15.59
C LYS A 4 23.95 -2.43 -14.27
N SER A 5 24.57 -1.65 -13.37
CA SER A 5 24.86 -2.02 -11.99
C SER A 5 23.56 -2.22 -11.22
N THR A 6 23.35 -3.43 -10.72
CA THR A 6 22.27 -3.77 -9.79
C THR A 6 22.65 -3.24 -8.41
N GLN A 7 22.08 -2.12 -7.98
CA GLN A 7 22.25 -1.60 -6.62
C GLN A 7 21.38 -2.43 -5.66
N SER A 8 22.02 -3.32 -4.89
CA SER A 8 21.40 -3.96 -3.71
C SER A 8 21.60 -3.06 -2.49
N LEU A 9 20.53 -2.70 -1.78
CA LEU A 9 20.60 -1.97 -0.52
C LEU A 9 21.26 -2.87 0.56
N PRO A 10 22.43 -2.52 1.11
CA PRO A 10 23.07 -3.32 2.15
C PRO A 10 22.37 -3.14 3.50
N GLY A 11 22.01 -4.25 4.16
CA GLY A 11 21.76 -4.29 5.60
C GLY A 11 20.32 -4.48 6.09
N LEU A 12 19.32 -4.60 5.21
CA LEU A 12 17.95 -4.88 5.63
C LEU A 12 17.62 -6.37 5.43
N ASN A 13 17.78 -7.16 6.49
CA ASN A 13 17.47 -8.58 6.47
C ASN A 13 15.99 -8.80 6.83
N ILE A 14 15.09 -8.61 5.85
CA ILE A 14 13.67 -8.87 6.04
C ILE A 14 13.42 -10.38 6.02
N SER A 15 13.19 -10.96 7.19
CA SER A 15 12.74 -12.36 7.34
C SER A 15 11.21 -12.44 7.40
N TYR A 16 10.63 -13.39 6.68
CA TYR A 16 9.19 -13.68 6.77
C TYR A 16 8.93 -14.77 7.81
N GLY A 17 7.97 -14.53 8.70
CA GLY A 17 7.51 -15.48 9.71
C GLY A 17 6.07 -15.94 9.46
N CYS A 18 5.75 -17.16 9.88
CA CYS A 18 4.41 -17.71 9.81
C CYS A 18 3.42 -16.88 10.63
N PRO A 19 2.31 -16.39 10.07
CA PRO A 19 1.34 -15.58 10.81
C PRO A 19 0.59 -16.35 11.91
N VAL A 20 0.73 -17.68 11.97
CA VAL A 20 0.05 -18.53 12.97
C VAL A 20 0.97 -18.90 14.13
N CYS A 21 2.21 -19.28 13.85
CA CYS A 21 3.14 -19.78 14.88
C CYS A 21 4.47 -19.02 14.94
N HIS A 22 4.64 -17.98 14.12
CA HIS A 22 5.86 -17.18 13.99
C HIS A 22 7.12 -17.96 13.56
N GLY A 23 7.00 -19.24 13.22
CA GLY A 23 8.10 -20.06 12.72
C GLY A 23 8.57 -19.67 11.31
N GLU A 24 9.77 -20.14 10.95
CA GLU A 24 10.41 -19.88 9.66
C GLU A 24 9.54 -20.37 8.48
N ILE A 25 9.49 -19.53 7.43
CA ILE A 25 8.83 -19.86 6.15
C ILE A 25 9.88 -20.18 5.09
N LYS A 26 9.78 -21.36 4.46
CA LYS A 26 10.48 -21.64 3.21
C LYS A 26 9.65 -21.21 2.01
N LYS A 27 10.33 -20.60 1.05
CA LYS A 27 9.72 -19.96 -0.12
C LYS A 27 9.84 -20.88 -1.34
N SER A 28 8.76 -21.04 -2.09
CA SER A 28 8.79 -21.56 -3.47
C SER A 28 8.00 -20.63 -4.39
N SER A 29 8.03 -20.89 -5.70
CA SER A 29 7.31 -20.12 -6.72
C SER A 29 5.80 -20.09 -6.49
N ASP A 30 5.24 -21.22 -6.07
CA ASP A 30 3.79 -21.43 -6.05
C ASP A 30 3.22 -21.46 -4.63
N ASN A 31 4.03 -21.88 -3.66
CA ASN A 31 3.60 -21.98 -2.27
C ASN A 31 4.73 -21.66 -1.29
N TRP A 32 4.41 -20.95 -0.22
CA TRP A 32 5.29 -20.76 0.92
C TRP A 32 4.86 -21.71 2.03
N HIS A 33 5.81 -22.39 2.67
CA HIS A 33 5.49 -23.36 3.71
C HIS A 33 6.16 -22.98 5.03
N CYS A 34 5.44 -23.08 6.14
CA CYS A 34 6.02 -22.95 7.47
C CYS A 34 6.67 -24.27 7.88
N SER A 35 7.94 -24.24 8.27
CA SER A 35 8.66 -25.45 8.75
C SER A 35 8.22 -25.90 10.15
N ALA A 36 7.63 -25.01 10.94
CA ALA A 36 7.23 -25.29 12.33
C ALA A 36 5.82 -25.89 12.45
N CYS A 37 4.81 -25.28 11.81
CA CYS A 37 3.42 -25.76 11.91
C CYS A 37 2.89 -26.44 10.64
N GLY A 38 3.69 -26.52 9.57
CA GLY A 38 3.30 -27.17 8.32
C GLY A 38 2.25 -26.41 7.48
N LYS A 39 1.77 -25.24 7.92
CA LYS A 39 0.85 -24.43 7.11
C LYS A 39 1.48 -24.02 5.79
N GLN A 40 0.65 -23.98 4.75
CA GLN A 40 1.01 -23.57 3.40
C GLN A 40 0.25 -22.30 3.02
N PHE A 41 0.93 -21.41 2.31
CA PHE A 41 0.42 -20.11 1.88
C PHE A 41 0.64 -19.99 0.37
N PRO A 42 -0.43 -19.90 -0.44
CA PRO A 42 -0.28 -19.84 -1.89
C PRO A 42 0.36 -18.51 -2.32
N VAL A 43 1.13 -18.57 -3.39
CA VAL A 43 1.68 -17.39 -4.07
C VAL A 43 0.83 -17.12 -5.30
N ARG A 44 0.12 -15.98 -5.32
CA ARG A 44 -0.71 -15.57 -6.46
C ARG A 44 -0.06 -14.37 -7.13
N ARG A 45 0.33 -14.53 -8.40
CA ARG A 45 1.00 -13.48 -9.19
C ARG A 45 2.25 -12.93 -8.50
N GLY A 46 3.04 -13.81 -7.87
CA GLY A 46 4.25 -13.45 -7.13
C GLY A 46 4.02 -12.87 -5.71
N VAL A 47 2.77 -12.75 -5.25
CA VAL A 47 2.44 -12.24 -3.92
C VAL A 47 2.01 -13.41 -3.01
N PRO A 48 2.70 -13.66 -1.88
CA PRO A 48 2.29 -14.68 -0.91
C PRO A 48 1.03 -14.23 -0.17
N ILE A 49 0.03 -15.11 -0.11
CA ILE A 49 -1.23 -14.86 0.61
C ILE A 49 -1.10 -15.47 2.02
N LEU A 50 -0.59 -14.66 2.96
CA LEU A 50 -0.40 -15.03 4.37
C LEU A 50 -1.70 -14.90 5.20
N ASP A 51 -2.79 -15.43 4.68
CA ASP A 51 -4.08 -15.41 5.38
C ASP A 51 -4.15 -16.54 6.43
N ILE A 52 -4.76 -16.23 7.57
CA ILE A 52 -5.02 -17.15 8.68
C ILE A 52 -6.50 -17.52 8.80
N SER A 53 -7.36 -16.86 8.01
CA SER A 53 -8.77 -17.19 7.92
C SER A 53 -8.94 -18.61 7.34
N ASN A 54 -9.85 -19.38 7.93
CA ASN A 54 -9.98 -20.82 7.70
C ASN A 54 -10.73 -21.18 6.40
N GLU A 55 -10.82 -20.26 5.44
CA GLU A 55 -11.46 -20.54 4.15
C GLU A 55 -10.49 -21.34 3.28
N GLN A 56 -10.75 -22.64 3.19
CA GLN A 56 -10.10 -23.53 2.25
C GLN A 56 -10.19 -22.91 0.86
N LEU A 57 -9.06 -22.43 0.34
CA LEU A 57 -8.91 -22.03 -1.05
C LEU A 57 -9.05 -23.30 -1.89
N HIS A 58 -10.30 -23.64 -2.24
CA HIS A 58 -10.59 -24.74 -3.13
C HIS A 58 -9.83 -24.53 -4.46
N SER A 59 -9.06 -25.56 -4.81
CA SER A 59 -8.45 -25.73 -6.13
C SER A 59 -9.53 -25.92 -7.19
N ASP A 60 -9.37 -25.21 -8.31
CA ASP A 60 -9.86 -25.51 -9.66
C ASP A 60 -11.27 -26.11 -9.80
N GLN A 61 -12.26 -25.27 -10.16
CA GLN A 61 -13.44 -25.71 -10.89
C GLN A 61 -13.59 -24.93 -12.22
N PRO A 62 -14.01 -25.60 -13.30
CA PRO A 62 -14.26 -24.98 -14.59
C PRO A 62 -15.52 -24.12 -14.56
N ASP A 63 -15.54 -23.12 -15.43
CA ASP A 63 -16.47 -22.01 -15.51
C ASP A 63 -17.96 -22.39 -15.31
N GLY A 64 -18.61 -21.72 -14.34
CA GLY A 64 -20.07 -21.49 -14.41
C GLY A 64 -20.88 -21.74 -13.14
N GLN A 65 -20.70 -20.93 -12.09
CA GLN A 65 -21.77 -20.30 -11.27
C GLN A 65 -21.17 -19.62 -10.02
N PRO A 66 -21.59 -18.40 -9.63
CA PRO A 66 -21.04 -17.74 -8.46
C PRO A 66 -21.78 -18.24 -7.21
N SER A 67 -21.15 -19.15 -6.46
CA SER A 67 -21.49 -19.38 -5.06
C SER A 67 -20.20 -19.47 -4.24
N GLY A 68 -20.16 -18.75 -3.11
CA GLY A 68 -19.00 -18.67 -2.23
C GLY A 68 -18.33 -17.30 -2.28
N ALA A 69 -18.19 -16.69 -1.11
CA ALA A 69 -17.77 -15.30 -0.90
C ALA A 69 -16.56 -14.93 -1.76
N THR A 70 -16.78 -14.08 -2.76
CA THR A 70 -15.72 -13.34 -3.43
C THR A 70 -14.93 -12.63 -2.34
N PRO A 71 -13.62 -12.87 -2.17
CA PRO A 71 -12.82 -11.98 -1.37
C PRO A 71 -13.00 -10.61 -2.01
N LEU A 72 -13.72 -9.75 -1.31
CA LEU A 72 -13.77 -8.32 -1.58
C LEU A 72 -12.35 -7.84 -1.30
N PHE A 73 -11.47 -8.02 -2.28
CA PHE A 73 -10.62 -6.90 -2.60
C PHE A 73 -11.60 -5.77 -2.80
N ALA A 74 -11.68 -4.87 -1.82
CA ALA A 74 -12.16 -3.54 -2.11
C ALA A 74 -11.31 -3.13 -3.31
N GLN A 75 -11.90 -3.20 -4.51
CA GLN A 75 -11.58 -2.23 -5.52
C GLN A 75 -11.83 -0.94 -4.79
N SER A 76 -10.78 -0.40 -4.18
CA SER A 76 -10.82 0.93 -3.64
C SER A 76 -11.22 1.75 -4.86
N ALA A 77 -12.46 2.24 -4.87
CA ALA A 77 -12.99 3.10 -5.92
C ALA A 77 -11.86 4.04 -6.31
N PRO A 78 -11.51 4.13 -7.61
CA PRO A 78 -10.21 4.58 -8.13
C PRO A 78 -9.56 5.54 -7.15
N SER A 79 -8.69 5.00 -6.29
CA SER A 79 -8.37 5.65 -5.00
C SER A 79 -7.37 6.80 -5.12
N GLY A 80 -7.30 7.36 -6.32
CA GLY A 80 -6.61 8.59 -6.68
C GLY A 80 -7.50 9.64 -7.36
N SER A 81 -8.73 9.31 -7.78
CA SER A 81 -9.68 10.33 -8.23
C SER A 81 -10.37 10.89 -6.99
N THR A 82 -9.87 12.02 -6.49
CA THR A 82 -10.72 12.89 -5.70
C THR A 82 -11.94 13.17 -6.56
N THR A 83 -13.15 12.85 -6.08
CA THR A 83 -14.43 13.10 -6.78
C THR A 83 -14.70 14.60 -6.82
N ILE A 84 -13.81 15.32 -7.47
CA ILE A 84 -13.78 16.75 -7.60
C ILE A 84 -14.48 17.02 -8.92
N ASP A 85 -15.72 17.47 -8.81
CA ASP A 85 -16.57 17.72 -9.97
C ASP A 85 -16.06 18.89 -10.84
N ASP A 86 -15.16 19.73 -10.29
CA ASP A 86 -14.61 20.92 -10.92
C ASP A 86 -13.13 21.10 -10.52
N GLU A 87 -12.24 20.57 -11.36
CA GLU A 87 -10.79 20.54 -11.14
C GLU A 87 -10.16 21.94 -11.19
N GLU A 88 -10.55 22.78 -12.16
CA GLU A 88 -10.01 24.13 -12.30
C GLU A 88 -10.31 24.99 -11.07
N LYS A 89 -11.55 24.94 -10.58
CA LYS A 89 -11.94 25.64 -9.36
C LYS A 89 -11.21 25.11 -8.14
N PHE A 90 -10.94 23.81 -8.08
CA PHE A 90 -10.14 23.22 -7.00
C PHE A 90 -8.70 23.71 -7.03
N LEU A 91 -8.03 23.65 -8.18
CA LEU A 91 -6.65 24.12 -8.34
C LEU A 91 -6.50 25.59 -7.96
N LYS A 92 -7.44 26.44 -8.37
CA LYS A 92 -7.48 27.84 -7.95
C LYS A 92 -7.59 28.01 -6.43
N GLN A 93 -8.42 27.19 -5.76
CA GLN A 93 -8.52 27.21 -4.30
C GLN A 93 -7.24 26.69 -3.63
N VAL A 94 -6.56 25.72 -4.23
CA VAL A 94 -5.28 25.19 -3.75
C VAL A 94 -4.23 26.28 -3.77
N GLU A 95 -4.12 27.04 -4.87
CA GLU A 95 -3.18 28.18 -4.99
C GLU A 95 -3.49 29.28 -3.96
N GLU A 96 -4.76 29.65 -3.80
CA GLU A 96 -5.15 30.76 -2.92
C GLU A 96 -5.08 30.41 -1.43
N LYS A 97 -5.43 29.18 -1.04
CA LYS A 97 -5.74 28.81 0.36
C LYS A 97 -4.98 27.57 0.85
N GLY A 98 -4.24 26.91 -0.03
CA GLY A 98 -3.57 25.64 0.25
C GLY A 98 -4.50 24.44 0.06
N TRP A 99 -3.90 23.30 -0.32
CA TRP A 99 -4.62 22.08 -0.72
C TRP A 99 -5.58 21.55 0.36
N ARG A 100 -5.21 21.65 1.64
CA ARG A 100 -6.02 21.12 2.74
C ARG A 100 -7.32 21.91 2.89
N ALA A 101 -7.27 23.24 2.80
CA ALA A 101 -8.43 24.11 2.91
C ALA A 101 -9.34 23.95 1.69
N ALA A 102 -8.76 23.85 0.49
CA ALA A 102 -9.50 23.56 -0.75
C ALA A 102 -10.24 22.22 -0.67
N LEU A 103 -9.56 21.17 -0.20
CA LEU A 103 -10.14 19.83 -0.08
C LEU A 103 -11.25 19.77 0.99
N GLN A 104 -11.06 20.45 2.12
CA GLN A 104 -12.11 20.60 3.14
C GLN A 104 -13.32 21.38 2.64
N ALA A 105 -13.13 22.39 1.79
CA ALA A 105 -14.22 23.17 1.21
C ALA A 105 -15.07 22.35 0.25
N GLN A 106 -14.46 21.43 -0.51
CA GLN A 106 -15.20 20.55 -1.42
C GLN A 106 -15.79 19.32 -0.74
N LEU A 107 -15.00 18.61 0.05
CA LEU A 107 -15.44 17.33 0.60
C LEU A 107 -16.14 17.49 1.95
N GLY A 108 -15.99 18.63 2.63
CA GLY A 108 -16.41 18.81 4.03
C GLY A 108 -15.35 18.30 5.01
N LYS A 109 -15.20 19.01 6.14
CA LYS A 109 -14.13 18.80 7.13
C LYS A 109 -14.04 17.36 7.66
N ASP A 110 -15.19 16.72 7.88
CA ASP A 110 -15.30 15.41 8.52
C ASP A 110 -15.81 14.33 7.57
N SER A 111 -15.74 14.55 6.25
CA SER A 111 -16.28 13.58 5.31
C SER A 111 -15.38 12.35 5.16
N PRO A 112 -15.97 11.19 4.80
CA PRO A 112 -15.21 10.01 4.46
C PRO A 112 -14.19 10.25 3.34
N GLY A 113 -14.49 11.15 2.40
CA GLY A 113 -13.55 11.57 1.34
C GLY A 113 -12.33 12.27 1.90
N MET A 114 -12.53 13.26 2.78
CA MET A 114 -11.43 13.97 3.45
C MET A 114 -10.54 13.02 4.27
N LEU A 115 -11.15 12.12 5.03
CA LEU A 115 -10.43 11.12 5.82
C LEU A 115 -9.62 10.14 4.95
N ARG A 116 -10.15 9.76 3.79
CA ARG A 116 -9.46 8.89 2.81
C ARG A 116 -8.32 9.61 2.08
N SER A 117 -8.49 10.89 1.75
CA SER A 117 -7.43 11.69 1.11
C SER A 117 -6.29 12.00 2.07
N MET A 118 -6.59 12.13 3.37
CA MET A 118 -5.56 12.22 4.39
C MET A 118 -4.93 10.88 4.78
N ALA A 119 -5.61 9.77 4.46
CA ALA A 119 -5.45 8.41 4.98
C ALA A 119 -4.20 8.19 5.85
N PRO A 120 -4.26 8.49 7.16
CA PRO A 120 -3.12 8.29 8.07
C PRO A 120 -2.64 6.84 8.11
N ASN A 121 -3.52 5.89 7.79
CA ASN A 121 -3.19 4.46 7.72
C ASN A 121 -2.33 4.07 6.50
N ARG A 122 -2.20 4.94 5.47
CA ARG A 122 -1.29 4.67 4.33
C ARG A 122 0.18 4.70 4.72
N LEU A 123 0.48 5.14 5.95
CA LEU A 123 1.81 5.15 6.54
C LEU A 123 2.00 4.18 7.70
N SER A 124 1.04 3.30 7.98
CA SER A 124 1.17 2.35 9.09
C SER A 124 2.40 1.45 8.96
N TRP A 125 2.91 1.23 7.75
CA TRP A 125 4.13 0.47 7.52
C TRP A 125 5.39 1.17 8.08
N LYS A 126 5.36 2.49 8.35
CA LYS A 126 6.51 3.21 8.91
C LYS A 126 6.93 2.67 10.28
N TYR A 127 6.02 2.04 11.01
CA TYR A 127 6.32 1.42 12.31
C TYR A 127 7.05 0.07 12.19
N LEU A 128 7.21 -0.45 10.97
CA LEU A 128 7.97 -1.68 10.70
C LEU A 128 9.46 -1.39 10.46
N VAL A 129 9.84 -0.11 10.37
CA VAL A 129 11.20 0.33 10.03
C VAL A 129 11.65 1.45 10.97
N ASP A 130 12.87 1.36 11.49
CA ASP A 130 13.46 2.41 12.33
C ASP A 130 13.93 3.60 11.49
N MET A 131 12.96 4.37 11.02
CA MET A 131 13.23 5.60 10.27
C MET A 131 13.92 6.66 11.13
N ASN A 132 14.83 7.41 10.52
CA ASN A 132 15.46 8.55 11.17
C ASN A 132 15.77 9.66 10.16
N LYS A 133 16.22 10.82 10.68
CA LYS A 133 16.44 12.03 9.89
C LYS A 133 17.52 11.93 8.82
N SER A 134 18.40 10.93 8.86
CA SER A 134 19.42 10.74 7.83
C SER A 134 18.88 10.04 6.58
N TRP A 135 17.66 9.52 6.61
CA TRP A 135 17.06 8.82 5.47
C TRP A 135 16.54 9.83 4.43
N THR A 136 16.59 9.39 3.17
CA THR A 136 15.91 10.05 2.05
C THR A 136 14.98 9.05 1.41
N ILE A 137 13.68 9.34 1.38
CA ILE A 137 12.65 8.47 0.82
C ILE A 137 12.10 9.08 -0.47
N MET A 138 11.92 8.26 -1.49
CA MET A 138 11.26 8.65 -2.74
C MET A 138 9.83 8.11 -2.74
N ASP A 139 8.84 9.00 -2.81
CA ASP A 139 7.42 8.69 -2.91
C ASP A 139 6.97 8.85 -4.38
N ILE A 140 6.80 7.74 -5.10
CA ILE A 140 6.37 7.73 -6.51
C ILE A 140 4.84 7.56 -6.57
N GLY A 141 4.17 8.44 -7.31
CA GLY A 141 2.71 8.50 -7.30
C GLY A 141 2.20 9.18 -6.05
N ALA A 142 2.91 10.23 -5.61
CA ALA A 142 2.66 10.91 -4.34
C ALA A 142 1.25 11.52 -4.25
N GLY A 143 0.57 11.74 -5.39
CA GLY A 143 -0.77 12.31 -5.44
C GLY A 143 -0.76 13.71 -4.82
N THR A 144 -1.71 13.92 -3.93
CA THR A 144 -1.79 15.13 -3.09
C THR A 144 -0.75 15.16 -1.95
N GLY A 145 0.21 14.24 -1.92
CA GLY A 145 1.29 14.20 -0.94
C GLY A 145 0.89 13.65 0.43
N GLY A 146 -0.18 12.85 0.52
CA GLY A 146 -0.67 12.31 1.79
C GLY A 146 0.37 11.46 2.55
N ILE A 147 1.17 10.67 1.82
CA ILE A 147 2.28 9.88 2.37
C ILE A 147 3.52 10.78 2.51
N ALA A 148 3.97 11.42 1.42
CA ALA A 148 5.14 12.30 1.42
C ALA A 148 5.15 13.33 2.56
N CYS A 149 4.06 14.07 2.78
CA CYS A 149 3.99 15.12 3.79
C CYS A 149 4.14 14.59 5.23
N GLN A 150 3.66 13.38 5.49
CA GLN A 150 3.78 12.77 6.81
C GLN A 150 5.18 12.17 7.03
N LEU A 151 5.78 11.58 6.00
CA LEU A 151 7.18 11.10 6.02
C LEU A 151 8.17 12.25 6.23
N ALA A 152 7.89 13.42 5.64
CA ALA A 152 8.74 14.61 5.73
C ALA A 152 8.91 15.15 7.16
N ARG A 153 8.10 14.68 8.12
CA ARG A 153 8.23 15.02 9.55
C ARG A 153 9.36 14.24 10.23
N GLU A 154 9.73 13.10 9.67
CA GLU A 154 10.67 12.13 10.24
C GLU A 154 12.00 12.09 9.47
N CYS A 155 11.97 12.31 8.15
CA CYS A 155 13.13 12.22 7.28
C CYS A 155 13.02 13.14 6.04
N SER A 156 14.04 13.12 5.17
CA SER A 156 13.97 13.81 3.88
C SER A 156 13.11 13.03 2.90
N VAL A 157 12.30 13.72 2.09
CA VAL A 157 11.40 13.09 1.13
C VAL A 157 11.51 13.77 -0.23
N VAL A 158 11.60 12.96 -1.28
CA VAL A 158 11.46 13.37 -2.68
C VAL A 158 10.12 12.83 -3.16
N ALA A 159 9.16 13.70 -3.46
CA ALA A 159 7.87 13.31 -4.00
C ALA A 159 7.89 13.46 -5.53
N LEU A 160 7.43 12.43 -6.22
CA LEU A 160 7.26 12.42 -7.66
C LEU A 160 5.82 12.01 -7.98
N ASP A 161 5.17 12.76 -8.85
CA ASP A 161 3.90 12.34 -9.42
C ASP A 161 3.88 12.60 -10.92
N LYS A 162 2.98 11.90 -11.63
CA LYS A 162 2.75 12.12 -13.05
C LYS A 162 1.62 13.13 -13.19
N GLU A 163 1.94 14.31 -13.73
CA GLU A 163 0.95 15.26 -14.25
C GLU A 163 0.03 14.61 -15.30
#